data_AF-A0A920NZ57-F1
#
_entry.id   AF-A0A920NZ57-F1
#
_cell.length_a   1.000
_cell.length_b   1.000
_cell.length_c   1.000
_cell.angle_alpha   90.00
_cell.angle_beta   90.00
_cell.angle_gamma   90.00
#
_symmetry.space_group_name_H-M   'P 1'
#
loop_
_entity.id
_entity.type
_entity.pdbx_description
1 polymer ?
#
loop_
_entity_poly.entity_id
_entity_poly.type
_entity_poly.pdbx_seq_one_letter_code
_entity_poly.pdbx_strand_id
1 'polypeptide(L)'
;MYLEKFQGLGALTEQGQGGTLQLIPIAKGIAYVLTRALLDDVEENELCGSKLGRALSVNKDYHSLLLKKGFVSIPKMKPGDTVFGGIQMFFHAVEDKHSGKNYSNVVYVGATPFCKKNLIIRENNQKIFLKERVHQIFSLKIRN
;
A
#
# COMPACT_ATOMS: atom_id res chain seq x y z
N MET A 1 2.52 -7.23 12.92
CA MET A 1 1.91 -6.88 11.62
C MET A 1 0.48 -7.41 11.60
N TYR A 2 -0.50 -6.55 11.39
CA TYR A 2 -1.92 -6.94 11.31
C TYR A 2 -2.14 -7.92 10.16
N LEU A 3 -3.13 -8.79 10.31
CA LEU A 3 -3.75 -9.41 9.14
C LEU A 3 -4.90 -8.51 8.73
N GLU A 4 -4.66 -7.65 7.76
CA GLU A 4 -5.74 -6.89 7.12
C GLU A 4 -6.40 -7.77 6.05
N LYS A 5 -7.55 -7.37 5.51
CA LYS A 5 -8.06 -7.88 4.23
C LYS A 5 -7.94 -6.82 3.13
N PHE A 6 -8.19 -5.57 3.51
CA PHE A 6 -8.13 -4.41 2.64
C PHE A 6 -7.36 -3.29 3.31
N GLN A 7 -6.45 -2.68 2.57
CA GLN A 7 -5.86 -1.39 2.92
C GLN A 7 -6.81 -0.30 2.44
N GLY A 8 -7.15 0.64 3.33
CA GLY A 8 -8.15 1.66 3.05
C GLY A 8 -7.64 3.06 3.33
N LEU A 9 -8.16 4.00 2.55
CA LEU A 9 -7.89 5.44 2.62
C LEU A 9 -9.22 6.18 2.62
N GLY A 10 -9.46 7.02 3.62
CA GLY A 10 -10.56 7.97 3.64
C GLY A 10 -10.09 9.36 3.25
N ALA A 11 -10.75 10.00 2.29
CA ALA A 11 -10.44 11.38 1.90
C ALA A 11 -11.00 12.36 2.93
N LEU A 12 -10.13 13.25 3.43
CA LEU A 12 -10.52 14.40 4.25
C LEU A 12 -10.69 15.67 3.41
N THR A 13 -10.15 15.65 2.19
CA THR A 13 -10.13 16.78 1.24
C THR A 13 -10.39 16.25 -0.16
N GLU A 14 -10.81 17.12 -1.07
CA GLU A 14 -11.06 16.74 -2.46
C GLU A 14 -9.76 16.25 -3.13
N GLN A 15 -9.80 15.07 -3.76
CA GLN A 15 -8.68 14.43 -4.46
C GLN A 15 -8.98 14.33 -5.95
N GLY A 16 -7.96 14.44 -6.81
CA GLY A 16 -8.12 14.07 -8.24
C GLY A 16 -7.36 14.91 -9.26
N GLN A 17 -6.57 15.90 -8.85
CA GLN A 17 -5.76 16.74 -9.76
C GLN A 17 -4.26 16.55 -9.48
N GLY A 18 -3.77 15.33 -9.64
CA GLY A 18 -2.36 15.00 -9.43
C GLY A 18 -1.99 14.74 -7.96
N GLY A 19 -1.00 13.90 -7.71
CA GLY A 19 -0.50 13.59 -6.37
C GLY A 19 -1.40 12.61 -5.62
N THR A 20 -2.27 11.91 -6.35
CA THR A 20 -3.22 10.96 -5.78
C THR A 20 -2.70 9.53 -5.86
N LEU A 21 -3.47 8.60 -5.29
CA LEU A 21 -3.16 7.18 -5.32
C LEU A 21 -3.34 6.61 -6.75
N GLN A 22 -2.31 5.95 -7.26
CA GLN A 22 -2.33 5.15 -8.47
C GLN A 22 -2.30 3.68 -8.14
N LEU A 23 -3.04 2.90 -8.93
CA LEU A 23 -3.41 1.55 -8.60
C LEU A 23 -3.31 0.65 -9.82
N ILE A 24 -2.98 -0.61 -9.60
CA ILE A 24 -3.08 -1.64 -10.62
C ILE A 24 -4.22 -2.59 -10.22
N PRO A 25 -5.43 -2.47 -10.81
CA PRO A 25 -6.60 -3.24 -10.40
C PRO A 25 -6.60 -4.65 -10.99
N ILE A 26 -5.50 -5.39 -10.83
CA ILE A 26 -5.35 -6.77 -11.33
C ILE A 26 -5.19 -7.71 -10.15
N ALA A 27 -6.29 -8.36 -9.77
CA ALA A 27 -6.36 -9.25 -8.60
C ALA A 27 -5.31 -10.38 -8.60
N LYS A 28 -4.97 -10.89 -9.79
CA LYS A 28 -3.99 -11.95 -9.98
C LYS A 28 -2.59 -11.43 -10.32
N GLY A 29 -2.37 -10.12 -10.21
CA GLY A 29 -1.09 -9.50 -10.58
C GLY A 29 0.07 -9.98 -9.70
N ILE A 30 -0.21 -10.38 -8.45
CA ILE A 30 0.79 -10.99 -7.58
C ILE A 30 1.34 -12.30 -8.13
N ALA A 31 0.53 -13.11 -8.82
CA ALA A 31 1.00 -14.34 -9.43
C ALA A 31 2.06 -14.06 -10.49
N TYR A 32 1.87 -13.02 -11.31
CA TYR A 32 2.85 -12.58 -12.30
C TYR A 32 4.17 -12.15 -11.64
N VAL A 33 4.12 -11.36 -10.57
CA VAL A 33 5.33 -10.91 -9.86
C VAL A 33 6.08 -12.10 -9.25
N LEU A 34 5.36 -13.05 -8.66
CA LEU A 34 5.96 -14.25 -8.06
C LEU A 34 6.57 -15.19 -9.11
N THR A 35 5.88 -15.44 -10.22
CA THR A 35 6.42 -16.32 -11.26
C THR A 35 7.52 -15.64 -12.08
N ARG A 36 7.56 -14.31 -12.12
CA ARG A 36 8.60 -13.56 -12.85
C ARG A 36 10.00 -13.83 -12.31
N ALA A 37 10.12 -14.07 -11.00
CA ALA A 37 11.39 -14.36 -10.34
C ALA A 37 11.92 -15.78 -10.60
N LEU A 38 11.12 -16.65 -11.24
CA LEU A 38 11.48 -18.05 -11.53
C LEU A 38 11.93 -18.25 -12.99
N LEU A 39 11.99 -17.18 -13.79
CA LEU A 39 12.38 -17.26 -15.19
C LEU A 39 13.92 -17.20 -15.30
N ASP A 40 14.45 -17.84 -16.34
CA ASP A 40 15.90 -18.00 -16.58
C ASP A 40 16.65 -16.68 -16.81
N ASP A 41 15.94 -15.57 -17.01
CA ASP A 41 16.49 -14.23 -17.21
C ASP A 41 16.65 -13.43 -15.91
N VAL A 42 16.44 -14.07 -14.75
CA VAL A 42 16.71 -13.53 -13.42
C VAL A 42 17.83 -14.35 -12.78
N GLU A 43 18.80 -13.67 -12.17
CA GLU A 43 19.87 -14.31 -11.41
C GLU A 43 19.30 -15.23 -10.31
N GLU A 44 19.88 -16.41 -10.12
CA GLU A 44 19.38 -17.46 -9.21
C GLU A 44 19.28 -16.99 -7.75
N ASN A 45 20.07 -15.97 -7.38
CA ASN A 45 20.09 -15.39 -6.03
C ASN A 45 19.31 -14.06 -5.93
N GLU A 46 18.58 -13.65 -6.97
CA GLU A 46 17.81 -12.41 -6.96
C GLU A 46 16.30 -12.64 -7.11
N LEU A 47 15.52 -11.85 -6.37
CA LEU A 47 14.06 -11.84 -6.47
C LEU A 47 13.60 -10.53 -7.14
N CYS A 48 14.00 -10.33 -8.39
CA CYS A 48 13.66 -9.16 -9.21
C CYS A 48 13.93 -7.80 -8.51
N GLY A 49 15.03 -7.71 -7.75
CA GLY A 49 15.41 -6.50 -6.99
C GLY A 49 14.75 -6.33 -5.62
N SER A 50 14.03 -7.34 -5.11
CA SER A 50 13.45 -7.31 -3.76
C SER A 50 14.52 -7.31 -2.68
N LYS A 51 14.32 -6.50 -1.63
CA LYS A 51 15.26 -6.39 -0.50
C LYS A 51 14.57 -6.74 0.82
N LEU A 52 15.30 -7.41 1.70
CA LEU A 52 14.85 -7.73 3.05
C LEU A 52 14.44 -6.46 3.82
N GLY A 53 13.32 -6.53 4.52
CA GLY A 53 12.80 -5.41 5.32
C GLY A 53 12.19 -4.25 4.50
N ARG A 54 12.02 -4.41 3.18
CA ARG A 54 11.32 -3.45 2.32
C ARG A 54 10.06 -4.07 1.71
N ALA A 55 9.14 -3.21 1.26
CA ALA A 55 7.99 -3.65 0.49
C ALA A 55 8.44 -4.27 -0.85
N LEU A 56 7.70 -5.28 -1.31
CA LEU A 56 7.91 -5.91 -2.62
C LEU A 56 7.74 -4.86 -3.72
N SER A 57 8.80 -4.62 -4.49
CA SER A 57 8.85 -3.54 -5.48
C SER A 57 8.49 -4.06 -6.86
N VAL A 58 7.71 -3.27 -7.62
CA VAL A 58 7.39 -3.55 -9.02
C VAL A 58 8.16 -2.58 -9.90
N ASN A 59 9.15 -3.12 -10.62
CA ASN A 59 10.13 -2.33 -11.36
C ASN A 59 9.89 -2.34 -12.87
N LYS A 60 10.44 -1.35 -13.59
CA LYS A 60 10.34 -1.24 -15.06
C LYS A 60 11.08 -2.36 -15.78
N ASP A 61 12.18 -2.85 -15.22
CA ASP A 61 13.03 -3.85 -15.88
C ASP A 61 12.34 -5.21 -15.96
N TYR A 62 11.83 -5.72 -14.84
CA TYR A 62 11.20 -7.04 -14.76
C TYR A 62 9.68 -7.03 -14.99
N HIS A 63 8.99 -5.90 -14.71
CA HIS A 63 7.52 -5.84 -14.66
C HIS A 63 6.93 -4.75 -15.55
N SER A 64 7.60 -4.40 -16.65
CA SER A 64 7.17 -3.37 -17.61
C SER A 64 5.71 -3.53 -18.07
N LEU A 65 5.22 -4.77 -18.23
CA LEU A 65 3.86 -5.06 -18.64
C LEU A 65 2.81 -4.57 -17.62
N LEU A 66 3.05 -4.81 -16.34
CA LEU A 66 2.16 -4.37 -15.26
C LEU A 66 2.14 -2.84 -15.16
N LEU A 67 3.31 -2.20 -15.23
CA LEU A 67 3.41 -0.75 -15.09
C LEU A 67 2.80 -0.01 -16.30
N LYS A 68 3.05 -0.48 -17.54
CA LYS A 68 2.55 0.21 -18.75
C LYS A 68 1.04 0.10 -18.95
N LYS A 69 0.44 -1.05 -18.60
CA LYS A 69 -0.97 -1.33 -18.89
C LYS A 69 -1.88 -1.27 -17.66
N GLY A 70 -1.30 -1.32 -16.47
CA GLY A 70 -2.05 -1.54 -15.24
C GLY A 70 -2.34 -0.28 -14.44
N PHE A 71 -1.53 0.78 -14.55
CA PHE A 71 -1.72 1.96 -13.69
C PHE A 71 -2.97 2.73 -14.06
N VAL A 72 -3.83 2.89 -13.06
CA VAL A 72 -5.05 3.70 -13.12
C VAL A 72 -5.05 4.60 -11.89
N SER A 73 -5.24 5.91 -12.10
CA SER A 73 -5.42 6.86 -11.00
C SER A 73 -6.81 6.70 -10.40
N ILE A 74 -6.94 6.89 -9.08
CA ILE A 74 -8.25 6.91 -8.42
C ILE A 74 -9.16 7.98 -9.06
N PRO A 75 -10.49 7.74 -9.05
CA PRO A 75 -11.45 8.76 -9.48
C PRO A 75 -11.37 9.99 -8.58
N LYS A 76 -11.95 11.10 -9.06
CA LYS A 76 -12.07 12.32 -8.27
C LYS A 76 -12.89 12.03 -7.01
N MET A 77 -12.27 12.22 -5.85
CA MET A 77 -12.89 11.94 -4.55
C MET A 77 -13.26 13.23 -3.85
N LYS A 78 -14.36 13.20 -3.11
CA LYS A 78 -14.80 14.26 -2.21
C LYS A 78 -14.47 13.88 -0.76
N PRO A 79 -14.46 14.86 0.17
CA PRO A 79 -14.35 14.56 1.59
C PRO A 79 -15.43 13.56 2.03
N GLY A 80 -15.01 12.50 2.73
CA GLY A 80 -15.87 11.39 3.15
C GLY A 80 -15.83 10.17 2.24
N ASP A 81 -15.36 10.31 1.00
CA ASP A 81 -15.19 9.17 0.10
C ASP A 81 -14.05 8.27 0.60
N THR A 82 -14.19 6.96 0.36
CA THR A 82 -13.22 5.95 0.79
C THR A 82 -12.81 5.05 -0.37
N VAL A 83 -11.54 4.69 -0.42
CA VAL A 83 -10.99 3.71 -1.37
C VAL A 83 -10.37 2.57 -0.59
N PHE A 84 -10.71 1.34 -0.99
CA PHE A 84 -10.17 0.13 -0.39
C PHE A 84 -9.53 -0.75 -1.46
N GLY A 85 -8.29 -1.16 -1.20
CA GLY A 85 -7.53 -2.10 -2.02
C GLY A 85 -7.31 -3.41 -1.28
N GLY A 86 -7.68 -4.54 -1.89
CA GLY A 86 -7.38 -5.86 -1.31
C GLY A 86 -5.88 -6.14 -1.31
N ILE A 87 -5.37 -6.87 -0.32
CA ILE A 87 -3.91 -7.08 -0.12
C ILE A 87 -3.21 -7.73 -1.32
N GLN A 88 -3.90 -8.60 -2.05
CA GLN A 88 -3.39 -9.22 -3.27
C GLN A 88 -3.78 -8.47 -4.53
N MET A 89 -4.75 -7.56 -4.42
CA MET A 89 -5.39 -6.87 -5.54
C MET A 89 -4.73 -5.57 -5.94
N PHE A 90 -3.94 -4.95 -5.06
CA PHE A 90 -3.43 -3.60 -5.26
C PHE A 90 -1.91 -3.55 -5.15
N PHE A 91 -1.26 -3.47 -6.30
CA PHE A 91 -0.06 -2.65 -6.36
C PHE A 91 -0.50 -1.20 -6.35
N HIS A 92 0.11 -0.39 -5.50
CA HIS A 92 -0.21 1.02 -5.39
C HIS A 92 1.05 1.87 -5.39
N ALA A 93 0.92 3.06 -5.93
CA ALA A 93 1.93 4.10 -5.91
C ALA A 93 1.23 5.43 -5.63
N VAL A 94 1.99 6.42 -5.17
CA VAL A 94 1.52 7.80 -5.11
C VAL A 94 2.16 8.54 -6.27
N GLU A 95 1.40 9.37 -6.96
CA GLU A 95 1.93 10.16 -8.07
C GLU A 95 3.02 11.13 -7.60
N ASP A 96 4.10 11.22 -8.39
CA ASP A 96 5.26 12.05 -8.06
C ASP A 96 4.95 13.55 -7.97
N LYS A 97 3.88 14.02 -8.62
CA LYS A 97 3.53 15.44 -8.72
C LYS A 97 2.11 15.70 -8.29
N HIS A 98 1.96 16.49 -7.23
CA HIS A 98 0.68 17.11 -6.87
C HIS A 98 0.48 18.40 -7.68
N SER A 99 -0.49 18.40 -8.59
CA SER A 99 -0.82 19.57 -9.44
C SER A 99 -2.10 20.29 -8.95
N GLY A 100 -2.60 19.91 -7.78
CA GLY A 100 -3.79 20.48 -7.17
C GLY A 100 -3.49 21.84 -6.53
N LYS A 101 -4.52 22.66 -6.39
CA LYS A 101 -4.45 23.95 -5.68
C LYS A 101 -4.63 23.81 -4.16
N ASN A 102 -5.17 22.69 -3.71
CA ASN A 102 -5.58 22.44 -2.32
C ASN A 102 -4.84 21.24 -1.75
N TYR A 103 -4.75 21.15 -0.42
CA TYR A 103 -4.12 20.03 0.28
C TYR A 103 -4.73 18.67 -0.08
N SER A 104 -3.88 17.64 -0.13
CA SER A 104 -4.25 16.24 -0.28
C SER A 104 -4.11 15.52 1.07
N ASN A 105 -5.19 15.55 1.86
CA ASN A 105 -5.26 14.93 3.19
C ASN A 105 -6.12 13.68 3.17
N VAL A 106 -5.56 12.59 3.69
CA VAL A 106 -6.19 11.28 3.80
C VAL A 106 -5.95 10.69 5.19
N VAL A 107 -6.88 9.85 5.64
CA VAL A 107 -6.71 9.01 6.83
C VAL A 107 -6.61 7.55 6.42
N TYR A 108 -5.61 6.84 6.95
CA TYR A 108 -5.43 5.41 6.70
C TYR A 108 -6.31 4.59 7.63
N VAL A 109 -7.22 3.80 7.07
CA VAL A 109 -8.13 2.93 7.81
C VAL A 109 -8.22 1.58 7.09
N GLY A 110 -7.51 0.57 7.61
CA GLY A 110 -7.53 -0.78 7.07
C GLY A 110 -8.69 -1.63 7.60
N ALA A 111 -9.23 -2.51 6.76
CA ALA A 111 -10.24 -3.49 7.16
C ALA A 111 -9.57 -4.72 7.80
N THR A 112 -9.69 -4.85 9.11
CA THR A 112 -9.02 -5.90 9.91
C THR A 112 -10.05 -6.90 10.45
N PRO A 113 -10.15 -8.13 9.91
CA PRO A 113 -11.13 -9.11 10.37
C PRO A 113 -10.82 -9.61 11.79
N PHE A 114 -11.86 -10.09 12.48
CA PHE A 114 -11.71 -10.72 13.78
C PHE A 114 -11.02 -12.09 13.65
N CYS A 115 -9.81 -12.23 14.19
CA CYS A 115 -9.08 -13.49 14.22
C CYS A 115 -8.08 -13.53 15.39
N LYS A 116 -7.60 -14.72 15.76
CA LYS A 116 -6.66 -14.93 16.88
C LYS A 116 -5.43 -14.00 16.80
N LYS A 117 -4.86 -13.82 15.60
CA LYS A 117 -3.70 -12.93 15.39
C LYS A 117 -4.04 -11.46 15.67
N ASN A 118 -5.18 -10.99 15.17
CA ASN A 118 -5.59 -9.59 15.33
C ASN A 118 -6.09 -9.29 16.74
N LEU A 119 -6.62 -10.27 17.46
CA LEU A 119 -6.99 -10.15 18.88
C LEU A 119 -5.79 -9.81 19.77
N ILE A 120 -4.67 -10.52 19.58
CA ILE A 120 -3.44 -10.26 20.33
C ILE A 120 -2.95 -8.82 20.09
N ILE A 121 -3.02 -8.36 18.84
CA ILE A 121 -2.60 -7.00 18.50
C ILE A 121 -3.58 -5.98 19.08
N ARG A 122 -4.89 -6.24 19.04
CA ARG A 122 -5.93 -5.38 19.63
C ARG A 122 -5.68 -5.15 21.13
N GLU A 123 -5.37 -6.20 21.88
CA GLU A 123 -5.08 -6.08 23.32
C GLU A 123 -3.84 -5.23 23.59
N ASN A 124 -2.80 -5.38 22.78
CA ASN A 124 -1.60 -4.54 22.87
C ASN A 124 -1.90 -3.08 22.51
N ASN A 125 -2.69 -2.84 21.46
CA ASN A 125 -3.11 -1.48 21.07
C ASN A 125 -3.90 -0.80 22.16
N GLN A 126 -4.83 -1.52 22.79
CA GLN A 126 -5.64 -0.99 23.87
C GLN A 126 -4.74 -0.49 25.01
N LYS A 127 -3.74 -1.28 25.41
CA LYS A 127 -2.76 -0.88 26.44
C LYS A 127 -1.91 0.32 26.02
N ILE A 128 -1.54 0.40 24.74
CA ILE A 128 -0.74 1.51 24.18
C ILE A 128 -1.56 2.79 24.13
N PHE A 129 -2.82 2.71 23.68
CA PHE A 129 -3.76 3.81 23.59
C PHE A 129 -4.04 4.42 24.98
N LEU A 130 -4.32 3.57 25.98
CA LEU A 130 -4.52 3.99 27.37
C LEU A 130 -3.28 4.65 28.00
N LYS A 131 -2.09 4.43 27.43
CA LYS A 131 -0.83 5.03 27.88
C LYS A 131 -0.41 6.22 27.01
N GLU A 132 -1.23 6.64 26.05
CA GLU A 132 -0.94 7.72 25.10
C GLU A 132 0.41 7.54 24.35
N ARG A 133 0.80 6.28 24.11
CA ARG A 133 2.06 5.97 23.43
C ARG A 133 1.84 5.70 21.94
N VAL A 134 2.89 5.95 21.15
CA VAL A 134 2.91 5.55 19.75
C VAL A 134 3.10 4.04 19.66
N HIS A 135 2.34 3.39 18.78
CA HIS A 135 2.50 1.96 18.55
C HIS A 135 3.87 1.67 17.94
N GLN A 136 4.56 0.66 18.46
CA GLN A 136 5.92 0.26 18.07
C GLN A 136 6.14 0.00 16.55
N ILE A 137 5.07 -0.23 15.78
CA ILE A 137 5.14 -0.35 14.31
C ILE A 137 5.45 1.00 13.66
N PHE A 138 5.02 2.12 14.26
CA PHE A 138 5.23 3.48 13.77
C PHE A 138 6.47 4.14 14.40
N SER A 139 7.56 3.40 14.55
CA SER A 139 8.83 4.01 14.95
C SER A 139 9.39 4.83 13.79
N LEU A 140 9.10 6.13 13.77
CA LEU A 140 9.78 7.10 12.93
C LEU A 140 11.22 7.27 13.45
N LYS A 141 12.17 6.55 12.87
CA LYS A 141 13.56 7.03 12.87
C LYS A 141 13.63 8.17 11.85
N ILE A 142 13.43 9.40 12.32
CA ILE A 142 13.80 10.59 11.55
C ILE A 142 15.30 10.47 11.32
N ARG A 143 15.71 10.18 10.08
CA ARG A 143 17.12 10.28 9.69
C ARG A 143 17.40 11.76 9.52
N ASN A 144 18.21 12.31 10.43
CA ASN A 144 18.89 13.59 10.21
C ASN A 144 19.87 13.45 9.04
#